data_AF-A0A7C4DLV6-F1
#
_entry.id   AF-A0A7C4DLV6-F1
#
_cell.length_a   1.000
_cell.length_b   1.000
_cell.length_c   1.000
_cell.angle_alpha   90.00
_cell.angle_beta   90.00
_cell.angle_gamma   90.00
#
_symmetry.space_group_name_H-M   'P 1'
#
loop_
_entity.id
_entity.type
_entity.pdbx_description
1 polymer ?
#
loop_
_entity_poly.entity_id
_entity_poly.type
_entity_poly.pdbx_seq_one_letter_code
_entity_poly.pdbx_strand_id
1 'polypeptide(L)' 'MSIDLSKAANPPAWLEKQPIPPTCLLCGAPTEYIGVWKRSGRRLVTVYGLCRSCARRADEQIDRIERVIAAELARLN' A
#
# COMPACT_ATOMS: atom_id res chain seq x y z
N MET A 1 -14.04 -1.14 8.01
CA MET A 1 -12.97 -0.53 7.20
C MET A 1 -12.64 -1.52 6.11
N SER A 2 -12.68 -1.12 4.85
CA SER A 2 -12.44 -2.01 3.70
C SER A 2 -11.12 -1.58 3.06
N ILE A 3 -10.14 -2.47 3.06
CA ILE A 3 -9.03 -2.35 2.11
C ILE A 3 -9.53 -2.94 0.81
N ASP A 4 -9.72 -2.06 -0.16
CA ASP A 4 -10.03 -2.45 -1.51
C ASP A 4 -8.72 -2.93 -2.17
N LEU A 5 -8.45 -4.24 -2.05
CA LEU A 5 -7.40 -4.93 -2.80
C LEU A 5 -7.83 -5.18 -4.25
N SER A 6 -8.87 -4.51 -4.76
CA SER A 6 -9.11 -4.51 -6.20
C SER A 6 -7.83 -4.01 -6.86
N LYS A 7 -7.23 -4.92 -7.65
CA LYS A 7 -6.56 -4.54 -8.88
C LYS A 7 -7.53 -3.60 -9.59
N ALA A 8 -7.44 -2.31 -9.33
CA ALA A 8 -8.23 -1.34 -10.05
C ALA A 8 -7.84 -1.56 -11.52
N ALA A 9 -8.78 -2.08 -12.31
CA ALA A 9 -8.54 -2.44 -13.71
C ALA A 9 -7.96 -1.26 -14.49
N ASN A 10 -8.23 -0.03 -14.00
CA ASN A 10 -7.43 1.15 -14.25
C ASN A 10 -7.14 1.86 -12.91
N PRO A 11 -5.86 2.08 -12.53
CA PRO A 11 -5.54 2.94 -11.40
C PRO A 11 -6.10 4.36 -11.67
N PRO A 12 -6.64 5.06 -10.67
CA PRO A 12 -7.14 6.42 -10.87
C PRO A 12 -5.98 7.34 -11.29
N ALA A 13 -6.24 8.31 -12.19
CA ALA A 13 -5.22 9.14 -12.84
C ALA A 13 -4.26 9.91 -11.90
N TRP A 14 -4.63 10.12 -10.64
CA TRP A 14 -3.74 10.72 -9.64
C TRP A 14 -2.67 9.75 -9.13
N LEU A 15 -2.90 8.43 -9.26
CA LEU A 15 -1.96 7.36 -8.89
C LEU A 15 -0.80 7.25 -9.89
N GLU A 16 -1.06 7.53 -11.17
CA GLU A 16 -0.04 7.53 -12.24
C GLU A 16 1.10 8.54 -11.99
N LYS A 17 0.83 9.56 -11.16
CA LYS A 17 1.80 10.60 -10.80
C LYS A 17 2.61 10.28 -9.55
N GLN A 18 2.24 9.25 -8.78
CA GLN A 18 3.00 8.87 -7.60
C GLN A 18 4.06 7.82 -7.96
N PRO A 19 5.29 7.97 -7.45
CA PRO A 19 6.33 6.97 -7.68
C PRO A 19 5.88 5.63 -7.08
N ILE A 20 5.82 4.60 -7.93
CA ILE A 20 5.50 3.23 -7.50
C ILE A 20 6.68 2.73 -6.65
N PRO A 21 6.45 2.29 -5.40
CA PRO A 21 7.53 1.77 -4.57
C PRO A 21 8.16 0.52 -5.22
N PRO A 22 9.48 0.48 -5.42
CA PRO A 22 10.14 -0.63 -6.13
C PRO A 22 10.17 -1.92 -5.31
N THR A 23 9.99 -1.81 -3.99
CA THR A 23 10.10 -2.93 -3.05
C THR A 23 8.83 -3.13 -2.24
N CYS A 24 8.56 -4.39 -1.91
CA CYS A 24 7.53 -4.86 -1.02
C CYS A 24 7.70 -4.24 0.37
N LEU A 25 6.64 -3.60 0.85
CA LEU A 25 6.56 -2.97 2.16
C LEU A 25 6.91 -3.92 3.31
N LEU A 26 6.58 -5.20 3.19
CA LEU A 26 6.70 -6.17 4.30
C LEU A 26 8.03 -6.92 4.34
N CYS A 27 8.68 -7.13 3.19
CA CYS A 27 9.86 -8.01 3.10
C CYS A 27 10.99 -7.48 2.22
N GLY A 28 10.83 -6.34 1.55
CA GLY A 28 11.87 -5.75 0.69
C GLY A 28 12.06 -6.42 -0.68
N ALA A 29 11.37 -7.53 -0.97
CA ALA A 29 11.39 -8.16 -2.30
C ALA A 29 10.83 -7.22 -3.39
N PRO A 30 11.09 -7.44 -4.69
CA PRO A 30 10.53 -6.61 -5.76
C PRO A 30 9.00 -6.52 -5.70
N THR A 31 8.46 -5.32 -5.97
CA THR A 31 7.01 -5.07 -6.03
C THR A 31 6.39 -5.76 -7.24
N GLU A 32 5.35 -6.55 -6.99
CA GLU A 32 4.50 -7.16 -8.04
C GLU A 32 3.06 -6.62 -8.01
N TYR A 33 2.61 -6.15 -6.85
CA TYR A 33 1.27 -5.64 -6.61
C TYR A 33 1.34 -4.28 -5.92
N ILE A 34 0.44 -3.39 -6.29
CA ILE A 34 0.36 -2.04 -5.74
C ILE A 34 -0.88 -1.97 -4.85
N GLY A 35 -0.69 -1.53 -3.62
CA GLY A 35 -1.76 -1.24 -2.67
C GLY A 35 -1.88 0.26 -2.43
N VAL A 36 -3.10 0.70 -2.15
CA VAL A 36 -3.41 2.10 -1.83
C VAL A 36 -4.00 2.15 -0.44
N TRP A 37 -3.38 2.91 0.45
CA TRP A 37 -3.89 3.14 1.80
C TRP A 37 -4.44 4.56 1.90
N LYS A 38 -5.67 4.68 2.43
CA LYS A 38 -6.37 5.95 2.64
C LYS A 38 -6.76 6.06 4.11
N ARG A 39 -6.33 7.12 4.80
CA ARG A 39 -6.78 7.38 6.17
C ARG A 39 -8.05 8.20 6.18
N SER A 40 -9.15 7.66 6.70
CA SER A 40 -10.39 8.43 6.89
C SER A 40 -10.14 9.70 7.72
N GLY A 41 -10.61 10.85 7.23
CA GLY A 41 -10.51 12.15 7.92
C GLY A 41 -9.29 13.01 7.56
N ARG A 42 -8.27 12.47 6.88
CA ARG A 42 -7.17 13.25 6.29
C ARG A 42 -7.03 12.85 4.82
N ARG A 43 -6.78 13.81 3.92
CA ARG A 43 -6.51 13.56 2.49
C ARG A 43 -5.18 12.81 2.23
N LEU A 44 -4.63 12.12 3.23
CA LEU A 44 -3.41 11.34 3.12
C LEU A 44 -3.73 10.01 2.44
N VAL A 45 -3.19 9.88 1.23
CA VAL A 45 -3.23 8.67 0.43
C VAL A 45 -1.80 8.23 0.19
N THR A 46 -1.46 7.02 0.59
CA THR A 46 -0.12 6.44 0.46
C THR A 46 -0.18 5.22 -0.44
N VAL A 47 0.75 5.15 -1.38
CA VAL A 47 0.95 4.01 -2.28
C VAL A 47 2.02 3.11 -1.67
N TYR A 48 1.76 1.81 -1.60
CA TYR A 48 2.73 0.82 -1.11
C TYR A 48 2.83 -0.36 -2.08
N GLY A 49 4.00 -1.00 -2.15
CA GLY A 49 4.23 -2.18 -2.96
C GLY A 49 4.13 -3.47 -2.13
N LEU A 50 3.70 -4.58 -2.75
CA LEU A 50 3.75 -5.93 -2.19
C LEU A 50 4.31 -6.91 -3.24
N CYS A 51 5.09 -7.90 -2.79
CA CYS A 51 5.42 -9.07 -3.61
C CYS A 51 4.25 -10.06 -3.62
N ARG A 52 4.26 -11.04 -4.54
CA ARG A 52 3.17 -12.02 -4.67
C ARG A 52 2.84 -12.79 -3.39
N SER A 53 3.87 -13.21 -2.65
CA SER A 53 3.69 -13.97 -1.41
C SER A 53 3.04 -13.14 -0.31
N CYS A 54 3.42 -11.88 -0.18
CA CYS A 54 2.84 -10.94 0.78
C CYS A 54 1.43 -10.50 0.37
N ALA A 55 1.20 -10.29 -0.93
CA ALA A 55 -0.12 -9.94 -1.48
C ALA A 55 -1.16 -11.05 -1.21
N ARG A 56 -0.78 -12.33 -1.36
CA ARG A 56 -1.67 -13.47 -1.05
C ARG A 56 -2.15 -13.53 0.39
N ARG A 57 -1.39 -12.93 1.31
CA ARG A 57 -1.69 -12.90 2.75
C ARG A 57 -1.99 -11.49 3.24
N ALA A 58 -2.27 -10.56 2.32
CA ALA A 58 -2.45 -9.16 2.66
C ALA A 58 -3.65 -8.96 3.57
N ASP A 59 -4.76 -9.67 3.31
CA ASP A 59 -5.97 -9.63 4.15
C ASP A 59 -5.70 -10.10 5.58
N GLU A 60 -4.94 -11.19 5.75
CA GLU A 60 -4.53 -11.70 7.07
C GLU A 60 -3.56 -10.77 7.80
N GLN A 61 -2.79 -9.98 7.04
CA GLN A 61 -1.73 -9.10 7.56
C GLN A 61 -2.13 -7.63 7.53
N ILE A 62 -3.43 -7.33 7.43
CA ILE A 62 -3.94 -5.97 7.27
C ILE A 62 -3.47 -5.05 8.39
N ASP A 63 -3.60 -5.47 9.65
CA ASP A 63 -3.14 -4.70 10.82
C ASP A 63 -1.62 -4.48 10.83
N ARG A 64 -0.86 -5.40 10.23
CA ARG A 64 0.59 -5.27 10.10
C ARG A 64 0.94 -4.25 9.03
N ILE A 65 0.29 -4.32 7.87
CA ILE A 65 0.46 -3.37 6.77
C ILE A 65 0.14 -1.95 7.26
N GLU A 66 -0.99 -1.77 7.95
CA GLU A 66 -1.39 -0.48 8.49
C GLU A 66 -0.38 0.08 9.49
N ARG A 67 0.14 -0.75 10.40
CA ARG A 67 1.19 -0.34 11.35
C ARG A 67 2.47 0.09 10.67
N VAL A 68 2.93 -0.64 9.65
CA VAL A 68 4.16 -0.29 8.92
C VAL A 68 3.97 1.02 8.15
N ILE A 69 2.83 1.21 7.48
CA ILE A 69 2.52 2.46 6.76
C ILE A 69 2.44 3.64 7.75
N ALA A 70 1.78 3.47 8.89
CA ALA A 70 1.67 4.51 9.91
C ALA A 70 3.03 4.90 10.50
N ALA A 71 3.90 3.92 10.75
CA ALA A 71 5.26 4.15 11.24
C ALA A 71 6.12 4.91 10.20
N GLU A 72 6.03 4.53 8.93
CA GLU A 72 6.77 5.19 7.85
C GLU A 72 6.30 6.64 7.66
N LEU A 73 4.99 6.88 7.68
CA LEU A 73 4.43 8.22 7.60
C LEU A 73 4.79 9.09 8.81
N ALA A 74 4.98 8.50 9.99
CA ALA A 74 5.42 9.22 11.18
C ALA A 74 6.90 9.61 11.11
N ARG A 75 7.76 8.88 10.37
CA ARG A 75 9.16 9.25 10.13
C ARG A 75 9.34 10.39 9.13
N LEU A 76 8.37 10.56 8.22
CA LEU A 76 8.42 11.56 7.15
C LEU A 76 7.85 12.93 7.57
N ASN A 77 7.21 13.02 8.74
CA ASN A 77 6.76 14.28 9.36
C ASN A 77 7.67 14.64 10.54
#